data_AF-A0A080ZYC6-F1
#
_entry.id   AF-A0A080ZYC6-F1
#
_cell.length_a   1.000
_cell.length_b   1.000
_cell.length_c   1.000
_cell.angle_alpha   90.00
_cell.angle_beta   90.00
_cell.angle_gamma   90.00
#
_symmetry.space_group_name_H-M   'P 1'
#
loop_
_entity.id
_entity.type
_entity.pdbx_description
1 polymer ?
#
loop_
_entity_poly.entity_id
_entity_poly.type
_entity_poly.pdbx_seq_one_letter_code
_entity_poly.pdbx_strand_id
1 'polypeptide(L)'
;MSYVHRKKRDPYNKYDGDKSNRLALFPETHSCAELCGSCFIICVESVSHHPVINNRYEVKLIVCALDAEYDRLISMRLIEGAIVSTDLLEMRTSVHVENPNVFRTCMEWKYKEIQKSWQDYYSMTSAVD
;
A
#
# COMPACT_ATOMS: atom_id res chain seq x y z
N MET A 1 -6.52 -21.44 8.64
CA MET A 1 -6.75 -20.74 9.93
C MET A 1 -7.53 -19.47 9.65
N SER A 2 -8.64 -19.20 10.36
CA SER A 2 -9.58 -18.13 9.98
C SER A 2 -9.02 -16.72 10.23
N TYR A 3 -9.41 -15.77 9.37
CA TYR A 3 -9.08 -14.33 9.41
C TYR A 3 -9.22 -13.71 10.82
N VAL A 4 -10.21 -14.18 11.58
CA VAL A 4 -10.54 -13.73 12.95
C VAL A 4 -9.44 -14.07 13.96
N HIS A 5 -8.72 -15.18 13.76
CA HIS A 5 -7.62 -15.59 14.65
C HIS A 5 -6.32 -14.82 14.40
N ARG A 6 -6.06 -14.37 13.16
CA ARG A 6 -4.93 -13.48 12.87
C ARG A 6 -5.12 -12.11 13.49
N LYS A 7 -6.33 -11.53 13.34
CA LYS A 7 -6.64 -10.20 13.87
C LYS A 7 -6.35 -10.12 15.37
N LYS A 8 -6.77 -11.08 16.21
CA LYS A 8 -6.54 -11.03 17.66
C LYS A 8 -5.07 -11.08 18.13
N ARG A 9 -4.13 -11.55 17.30
CA ARG A 9 -2.70 -11.67 17.66
C ARG A 9 -1.81 -10.57 17.07
N ASP A 10 -2.38 -9.67 16.28
CA ASP A 10 -1.58 -8.64 15.64
C ASP A 10 -1.23 -7.53 16.65
N PRO A 11 0.07 -7.34 16.99
CA PRO A 11 0.51 -6.26 17.90
C PRO A 11 0.19 -4.87 17.34
N TYR A 12 -0.16 -4.76 16.07
CA TYR A 12 -0.50 -3.52 15.38
C TYR A 12 -2.01 -3.19 15.40
N ASN A 13 -2.87 -4.02 16.01
CA ASN A 13 -4.30 -3.73 16.17
C ASN A 13 -4.61 -2.37 16.82
N LYS A 14 -3.75 -1.91 17.73
CA LYS A 14 -3.89 -0.60 18.37
C LYS A 14 -3.88 0.56 17.36
N TYR A 15 -3.39 0.33 16.15
CA TYR A 15 -3.31 1.29 15.07
C TYR A 15 -4.50 1.23 14.10
N ASP A 16 -5.41 0.23 14.23
CA ASP A 16 -6.60 0.03 13.37
C ASP A 16 -7.62 1.19 13.46
N GLY A 17 -7.59 1.92 14.58
CA GLY A 17 -8.46 3.09 14.81
C GLY A 17 -8.12 4.31 13.96
N ASP A 18 -6.89 4.40 13.44
CA ASP A 18 -6.46 5.50 12.57
C ASP A 18 -6.64 5.10 11.11
N LYS A 19 -7.50 5.83 10.39
CA LYS A 19 -7.82 5.54 8.98
C LYS A 19 -6.58 5.56 8.08
N SER A 20 -5.55 6.34 8.42
CA SER A 20 -4.29 6.39 7.65
C SER A 20 -3.51 5.07 7.70
N ASN A 21 -3.75 4.21 8.69
CA ASN A 21 -3.03 2.94 8.85
C ASN A 21 -3.71 1.76 8.14
N ARG A 22 -4.92 1.93 7.59
CA ARG A 22 -5.71 0.82 7.01
C ARG A 22 -5.01 0.10 5.87
N LEU A 23 -4.27 0.84 5.03
CA LEU A 23 -3.46 0.26 3.95
C LEU A 23 -2.28 -0.57 4.50
N ALA A 24 -1.64 -0.09 5.56
CA ALA A 24 -0.50 -0.79 6.17
C ALA A 24 -0.91 -2.09 6.90
N LEU A 25 -2.15 -2.15 7.38
CA LEU A 25 -2.71 -3.30 8.11
C LEU A 25 -3.45 -4.29 7.19
N PHE A 26 -3.33 -4.15 5.87
CA PHE A 26 -4.05 -4.97 4.89
C PHE A 26 -3.49 -6.40 4.85
N PRO A 27 -4.26 -7.43 5.27
CA PRO A 27 -3.73 -8.78 5.46
C PRO A 27 -3.35 -9.48 4.16
N GLU A 28 -3.98 -9.14 3.03
CA GLU A 28 -3.68 -9.73 1.72
C GLU A 28 -2.33 -9.24 1.14
N THR A 29 -1.65 -8.27 1.78
CA THR A 29 -0.21 -8.02 1.52
C THR A 29 0.64 -9.27 1.75
N HIS A 30 0.18 -10.19 2.60
CA HIS A 30 0.90 -11.41 2.93
C HIS A 30 0.57 -12.60 2.00
N SER A 31 -0.51 -12.54 1.22
CA SER A 31 -0.93 -13.67 0.37
C SER A 31 -0.23 -13.72 -0.99
N CYS A 32 0.22 -12.59 -1.56
CA CYS A 32 1.08 -12.63 -2.77
C CYS A 32 2.58 -12.66 -2.45
N ALA A 33 2.95 -12.68 -1.16
CA ALA A 33 4.35 -12.69 -0.74
C ALA A 33 5.15 -13.89 -1.30
N GLU A 34 4.49 -15.02 -1.55
CA GLU A 34 5.14 -16.23 -2.07
C GLU A 34 5.36 -16.22 -3.59
N LEU A 35 4.62 -15.41 -4.36
CA LEU A 35 4.66 -15.41 -5.83
C LEU A 35 5.20 -14.10 -6.42
N CYS A 36 4.83 -12.95 -5.84
CA CYS A 36 5.12 -11.63 -6.39
C CYS A 36 5.59 -10.61 -5.33
N GLY A 37 5.79 -11.03 -4.08
CA GLY A 37 6.14 -10.18 -2.94
C GLY A 37 4.96 -9.39 -2.37
N SER A 38 4.28 -8.57 -3.18
CA SER A 38 3.13 -7.76 -2.74
C SER A 38 2.16 -7.56 -3.89
N CYS A 39 0.84 -7.64 -3.64
CA CYS A 39 -0.18 -7.43 -4.69
C CYS A 39 -0.33 -5.98 -5.15
N PHE A 40 0.39 -5.06 -4.51
CA PHE A 40 0.42 -3.64 -4.86
C PHE A 40 1.74 -3.03 -4.45
N ILE A 41 2.04 -1.90 -5.08
CA ILE A 41 3.18 -1.06 -4.81
C ILE A 41 2.69 0.34 -4.46
N ILE A 42 3.41 1.04 -3.59
CA ILE A 42 3.04 2.40 -3.16
C ILE A 42 4.22 3.34 -3.39
N CYS A 43 3.93 4.47 -4.03
CA CYS A 43 4.86 5.57 -4.26
C CYS A 43 4.41 6.82 -3.50
N VAL A 44 5.37 7.63 -3.08
CA VAL A 44 5.09 8.98 -2.60
C VAL A 44 4.98 9.91 -3.81
N GLU A 45 3.82 10.55 -3.96
CA GLU A 45 3.58 11.57 -4.99
C GLU A 45 4.10 12.94 -4.54
N SER A 46 3.67 13.36 -3.36
CA SER A 46 4.02 14.67 -2.80
C SER A 46 3.84 14.70 -1.29
N VAL A 47 4.45 15.70 -0.67
CA VAL A 47 4.37 15.98 0.77
C VAL A 47 3.92 17.42 0.94
N SER A 48 3.02 17.67 1.89
CA SER A 48 2.61 19.04 2.24
C SER A 48 3.81 19.87 2.73
N HIS A 49 3.82 21.16 2.40
CA HIS A 49 4.89 22.06 2.86
C HIS A 49 4.89 22.27 4.39
N HIS A 50 3.71 22.20 5.01
CA HIS A 50 3.50 22.39 6.44
C HIS A 50 2.66 21.25 7.01
N PRO A 51 2.73 20.99 8.33
CA PRO A 51 1.81 20.06 8.98
C PRO A 51 0.35 20.46 8.76
N VAL A 52 -0.51 19.49 8.44
CA VAL A 52 -1.93 19.69 8.12
C VAL A 52 -2.82 19.39 9.32
N ILE A 53 -2.47 18.38 10.11
CA ILE A 53 -3.26 17.97 11.30
C ILE A 53 -2.35 17.45 12.40
N ASN A 54 -2.56 17.88 13.65
CA ASN A 54 -1.85 17.36 14.84
C ASN A 54 -0.33 17.25 14.67
N ASN A 55 0.31 18.26 14.07
CA ASN A 55 1.74 18.27 13.75
C ASN A 55 2.21 17.15 12.78
N ARG A 56 1.29 16.60 11.99
CA ARG A 56 1.57 15.62 10.94
C ARG A 56 1.46 16.27 9.56
N TYR A 57 2.38 15.90 8.69
CA TYR A 57 2.40 16.26 7.28
C TYR A 57 1.46 15.35 6.51
N GLU A 58 0.73 15.91 5.55
CA GLU A 58 -0.02 15.12 4.59
C GLU A 58 0.95 14.62 3.51
N VAL A 59 0.92 13.32 3.25
CA VAL A 59 1.68 12.68 2.18
C VAL A 59 0.69 12.09 1.20
N LYS A 60 0.72 12.58 -0.04
CA LYS A 60 -0.04 12.01 -1.14
C LYS A 60 0.70 10.79 -1.68
N LEU A 61 -0.06 9.73 -1.89
CA LEU A 61 0.43 8.43 -2.32
C LEU A 61 -0.23 8.02 -3.62
N ILE A 62 0.55 7.36 -4.47
CA ILE A 62 0.05 6.57 -5.59
C ILE A 62 0.17 5.11 -5.18
N VAL A 63 -0.93 4.39 -5.22
CA VAL A 63 -1.00 2.95 -4.98
C VAL A 63 -1.28 2.29 -6.31
N CYS A 64 -0.36 1.44 -6.79
CA CYS A 64 -0.57 0.68 -8.00
C CYS A 64 -0.87 -0.78 -7.66
N ALA A 65 -1.98 -1.31 -8.18
CA ALA A 65 -2.30 -2.73 -8.05
C ALA A 65 -1.50 -3.56 -9.06
N LEU A 66 -1.22 -4.83 -8.71
CA LEU A 66 -0.59 -5.77 -9.62
C LEU A 66 -1.52 -6.10 -10.81
N ASP A 67 -2.82 -6.23 -10.53
CA ASP A 67 -3.88 -6.48 -11.50
C ASP A 67 -5.24 -5.91 -11.02
N ALA A 68 -6.25 -6.03 -11.88
CA ALA A 68 -7.59 -5.52 -11.64
C ALA A 68 -8.37 -6.28 -10.53
N GLU A 69 -8.01 -7.52 -10.19
CA GLU A 69 -8.64 -8.23 -9.07
C GLU A 69 -8.21 -7.62 -7.74
N TYR A 70 -6.91 -7.31 -7.62
CA TYR A 70 -6.36 -6.68 -6.43
C TYR A 70 -6.79 -5.22 -6.26
N ASP A 71 -6.98 -4.47 -7.34
CA ASP A 71 -7.51 -3.10 -7.29
C ASP A 71 -8.83 -3.02 -6.51
N ARG A 72 -9.78 -3.90 -6.81
CA ARG A 72 -11.08 -3.92 -6.14
C ARG A 72 -10.94 -4.16 -4.63
N LEU A 73 -9.99 -4.99 -4.22
CA LEU A 73 -9.74 -5.28 -2.81
C LEU A 73 -9.08 -4.10 -2.09
N ILE A 74 -8.16 -3.41 -2.78
CA ILE A 74 -7.41 -2.26 -2.24
C ILE A 74 -8.31 -1.03 -2.15
N SER A 75 -9.09 -0.73 -3.20
CA SER A 75 -9.97 0.43 -3.27
C SER A 75 -10.98 0.48 -2.13
N MET A 76 -11.49 -0.68 -1.69
CA MET A 76 -12.38 -0.78 -0.52
C MET A 76 -11.74 -0.36 0.81
N ARG A 77 -10.41 -0.20 0.87
CA ARG A 77 -9.65 0.11 2.09
C ARG A 77 -9.05 1.51 2.09
N LEU A 78 -9.11 2.22 0.96
CA LEU A 78 -8.61 3.58 0.85
C LEU A 78 -9.39 4.53 1.74
N ILE A 79 -8.75 5.65 2.09
CA ILE A 79 -9.44 6.71 2.80
C ILE A 79 -10.49 7.36 1.87
N GLU A 80 -11.49 7.97 2.49
CA GLU A 80 -12.52 8.72 1.77
C GLU A 80 -11.89 9.85 0.95
N GLY A 81 -12.29 9.99 -0.31
CA GLY A 81 -11.71 10.96 -1.26
C GLY A 81 -10.57 10.42 -2.14
N ALA A 82 -10.23 9.13 -2.04
CA ALA A 82 -9.29 8.50 -2.96
C ALA A 82 -9.81 8.50 -4.40
N ILE A 83 -8.90 8.70 -5.36
CA ILE A 83 -9.21 8.75 -6.80
C ILE A 83 -8.67 7.48 -7.44
N VAL A 84 -9.54 6.70 -8.07
CA VAL A 84 -9.16 5.49 -8.81
C VAL A 84 -9.11 5.82 -10.30
N SER A 85 -8.04 5.43 -10.98
CA SER A 85 -7.88 5.59 -12.42
C SER A 85 -8.86 4.70 -13.19
N THR A 86 -9.15 5.06 -14.44
CA THR A 86 -10.10 4.33 -15.30
C THR A 86 -9.63 2.94 -15.71
N ASP A 87 -8.31 2.71 -15.71
CA ASP A 87 -7.70 1.40 -15.98
C ASP A 87 -7.66 0.51 -14.73
N LEU A 88 -8.16 0.98 -13.58
CA LEU A 88 -8.25 0.23 -12.32
C LEU A 88 -6.89 -0.33 -11.85
N LEU A 89 -5.81 0.40 -12.12
CA LEU A 89 -4.47 0.00 -11.71
C LEU A 89 -3.78 1.06 -10.85
N GLU A 90 -4.25 2.30 -10.86
CA GLU A 90 -3.66 3.41 -10.13
C GLU A 90 -4.69 4.07 -9.21
N MET A 91 -4.35 4.19 -7.93
CA MET A 91 -5.19 4.79 -6.91
C MET A 91 -4.41 5.90 -6.20
N ARG A 92 -4.95 7.11 -6.17
CA ARG A 92 -4.38 8.23 -5.40
C ARG A 92 -5.08 8.36 -4.06
N THR A 93 -4.29 8.48 -2.99
CA THR A 93 -4.77 8.59 -1.60
C THR A 93 -3.82 9.47 -0.79
N SER A 94 -4.14 9.78 0.47
CA SER A 94 -3.20 10.43 1.38
C SER A 94 -3.14 9.78 2.76
N VAL A 95 -2.03 10.02 3.45
CA VAL A 95 -1.80 9.64 4.86
C VAL A 95 -1.18 10.81 5.62
N HIS A 96 -1.32 10.80 6.94
CA HIS A 96 -0.72 11.82 7.81
C HIS A 96 0.42 11.22 8.62
N VAL A 97 1.62 11.80 8.50
CA VAL A 97 2.84 11.29 9.15
C VAL A 97 3.60 12.38 9.90
N GLU A 98 4.24 12.01 11.01
CA GLU A 98 5.03 12.96 11.82
C GLU A 98 6.38 13.27 11.17
N ASN A 99 7.01 12.28 10.53
CA ASN A 99 8.30 12.44 9.87
C ASN A 99 8.20 12.02 8.38
N PRO A 100 7.89 12.96 7.48
CA PRO A 100 7.71 12.63 6.06
C PRO A 100 9.01 12.20 5.37
N ASN A 101 10.17 12.64 5.86
CA ASN A 101 11.46 12.26 5.29
C ASN A 101 11.76 10.78 5.53
N VAL A 102 11.63 10.32 6.78
CA VAL A 102 11.80 8.90 7.12
C VAL A 102 10.76 8.06 6.40
N PHE A 103 9.50 8.51 6.40
CA PHE A 103 8.43 7.82 5.68
C PHE A 103 8.78 7.65 4.20
N ARG A 104 9.19 8.73 3.52
CA ARG A 104 9.59 8.69 2.11
C ARG A 104 10.73 7.70 1.86
N THR A 105 11.79 7.74 2.66
CA THR A 105 12.92 6.81 2.52
C THR A 105 12.47 5.35 2.66
N CYS A 106 11.61 5.04 3.65
CA CYS A 106 11.07 3.70 3.82
C CYS A 106 10.21 3.26 2.63
N MET A 107 9.36 4.15 2.11
CA MET A 107 8.52 3.86 0.96
C MET A 107 9.33 3.65 -0.32
N GLU A 108 10.37 4.46 -0.56
CA GLU A 108 11.28 4.30 -1.69
C GLU A 108 12.05 2.97 -1.64
N TRP A 109 12.50 2.55 -0.45
CA TRP A 109 13.13 1.25 -0.27
C TRP A 109 12.14 0.10 -0.55
N LYS A 110 10.95 0.16 0.05
CA LYS A 110 9.92 -0.88 -0.14
C LYS A 110 9.44 -0.96 -1.59
N TYR A 111 9.32 0.18 -2.27
CA TYR A 111 9.01 0.26 -3.68
C TYR A 111 10.00 -0.56 -4.52
N LYS A 112 11.31 -0.34 -4.32
CA LYS A 112 12.35 -1.05 -5.09
C LYS A 112 12.30 -2.56 -4.88
N GLU A 113 12.07 -3.01 -3.66
CA GLU A 113 11.95 -4.44 -3.35
C GLU A 113 10.74 -5.07 -4.07
N ILE A 114 9.56 -4.44 -3.98
CA ILE A 114 8.34 -4.95 -4.63
C ILE A 114 8.48 -4.91 -6.15
N GLN A 115 9.03 -3.82 -6.70
CA GLN A 115 9.20 -3.66 -8.14
C GLN A 115 10.09 -4.77 -8.71
N LYS A 116 11.16 -5.13 -8.00
CA LYS A 116 12.02 -6.25 -8.40
C LYS A 116 11.24 -7.57 -8.39
N SER A 117 10.48 -7.86 -7.33
CA SER A 117 9.64 -9.06 -7.28
C SER A 117 8.61 -9.13 -8.39
N TRP A 118 8.02 -8.00 -8.78
CA TRP A 118 7.08 -7.92 -9.91
C TRP A 118 7.78 -8.22 -11.24
N GLN A 119 8.96 -7.65 -11.47
CA GLN A 119 9.75 -7.93 -12.67
C GLN A 119 10.11 -9.41 -12.76
N ASP A 120 10.56 -10.00 -11.66
CA ASP A 120 10.87 -11.43 -11.58
C ASP A 120 9.64 -12.29 -11.91
N TYR A 121 8.48 -11.98 -11.31
CA TYR A 121 7.21 -12.65 -11.58
C TYR A 121 6.82 -12.60 -13.06
N TYR A 122 6.79 -11.40 -13.66
CA TYR A 122 6.42 -11.23 -15.06
C TYR A 122 7.41 -11.91 -16.02
N SER A 123 8.70 -11.95 -15.66
CA SER A 123 9.71 -12.65 -16.45
C SER A 123 9.53 -14.17 -16.44
N MET A 124 9.09 -14.76 -15.31
CA MET A 124 8.80 -16.19 -15.22
C MET A 124 7.56 -16.58 -16.04
N THR A 125 6.51 -15.75 -16.01
CA THR A 125 5.29 -16.00 -16.81
C THR A 125 5.54 -15.89 -18.32
N SER A 126 6.52 -15.09 -18.74
CA SER A 126 6.88 -14.93 -20.15
C SER A 126 7.75 -16.07 -20.71
N ALA A 127 8.27 -16.96 -19.86
CA ALA A 127 9.09 -18.11 -20.29
C ALA A 127 8.28 -19.36 -20.66
N VAL A 128 6.94 -19.25 -20.61
CA VAL A 128 5.99 -20.28 -21.03
C VAL A 128 5.37 -19.82 -22.35
N ASP A 129 6.19 -19.80 -23.41
CA ASP A 129 5.76 -19.70 -24.81
C ASP A 129 6.26 -20.92 -25.58
#